data_AF-A0A319CX66-F1
#
_entry.id   AF-A0A319CX66-F1
#
_cell.length_a   1.000
_cell.length_b   1.000
_cell.length_c   1.000
_cell.angle_alpha   90.00
_cell.angle_beta   90.00
_cell.angle_gamma   90.00
#
_symmetry.space_group_name_H-M   'P 1'
#
loop_
_entity.id
_entity.type
_entity.pdbx_description
1 polymer ?
#
loop_
_entity_poly.entity_id
_entity_poly.type
_entity_poly.pdbx_seq_one_letter_code
_entity_poly.pdbx_strand_id
1 'polypeptide(L)'
;MVKLTLNIVRMINLPSAHPKTTPAPREIEKIFEKIQQGARTLRVDQQSWLALAAATTITLNSGPALSILFNVATKDTPSISDRVLAAETIREIGLKCIPFNGMPRTINALRAFQADLPEEIVAEMNQEPRRGLTQNNIHRTNKRGRKLWDQVHRPRAAQRYNHYAKLHPDLPVVVVENHFGALLSDPGRKPGASVGRLTMSVIAIACLRAQLGTGSQLHEHVLGLKKAVVDGTWADNMGDAPERGAKWLASQGGIIWMLRWIDNIRKEVKQTVAKLKPEEKGRLYELGSLGAYQSKPHPHKVNDPKYYQHHEDWLKQMERKQMEPEEDELEEEELEEDEHEQNELEKAELEGNEHDNTELEGNEHKLNKHDQTEHKQIEHDQNEPKKAECEEEGLKEDGSPTR
;
A
#
# COMPACT_ATOMS: atom_id res chain seq x y z
N MET A 1 -9.84 -38.08 -13.11
CA MET A 1 -8.76 -37.05 -13.07
C MET A 1 -8.41 -36.73 -14.52
N VAL A 2 -8.64 -35.50 -14.96
CA VAL A 2 -8.34 -35.06 -16.33
C VAL A 2 -6.82 -34.96 -16.47
N LYS A 3 -6.22 -35.68 -17.43
CA LYS A 3 -4.78 -35.58 -17.73
C LYS A 3 -4.59 -34.66 -18.92
N LEU A 4 -3.76 -33.63 -18.76
CA LEU A 4 -3.35 -32.79 -19.88
C LEU A 4 -2.47 -33.60 -20.82
N THR A 5 -2.63 -33.40 -22.12
CA THR A 5 -1.73 -34.00 -23.12
C THR A 5 -0.35 -33.39 -22.98
N LEU A 6 0.69 -34.12 -23.40
CA LEU A 6 2.06 -33.63 -23.36
C LEU A 6 2.24 -32.29 -24.11
N ASN A 7 1.49 -32.08 -25.20
CA ASN A 7 1.54 -30.83 -25.94
C ASN A 7 0.94 -29.66 -25.14
N ILE A 8 -0.19 -29.88 -24.46
CA ILE A 8 -0.78 -28.86 -23.57
C ILE A 8 0.15 -28.58 -22.39
N VAL A 9 0.73 -29.61 -21.78
CA VAL A 9 1.73 -29.44 -20.71
C VAL A 9 2.93 -28.65 -21.23
N ARG A 10 3.44 -28.93 -22.43
CA ARG A 10 4.54 -28.16 -23.05
C ARG A 10 4.15 -26.71 -23.30
N MET A 11 2.94 -26.44 -23.78
CA MET A 11 2.46 -25.08 -24.06
C MET A 11 2.26 -24.25 -22.79
N ILE A 12 1.69 -24.83 -21.73
CA ILE A 12 1.47 -24.14 -20.45
C ILE A 12 2.80 -23.95 -19.69
N ASN A 13 3.75 -24.86 -19.87
CA ASN A 13 5.11 -24.70 -19.34
C ASN A 13 6.04 -24.00 -20.33
N LEU A 14 5.50 -23.34 -21.36
CA LEU A 14 6.34 -22.47 -22.18
C LEU A 14 6.94 -21.40 -21.28
N PRO A 15 8.21 -21.04 -21.53
CA PRO A 15 8.81 -19.83 -21.04
C PRO A 15 7.85 -18.66 -20.82
N SER A 16 7.25 -18.18 -21.90
CA SER A 16 6.31 -17.05 -21.89
C SER A 16 5.08 -17.23 -20.99
N ALA A 17 4.68 -18.46 -20.68
CA ALA A 17 3.52 -18.79 -19.87
C ALA A 17 3.85 -18.89 -18.36
N HIS A 18 5.13 -19.02 -18.01
CA HIS A 18 5.60 -19.10 -16.63
C HIS A 18 6.61 -17.98 -16.34
N PRO A 19 6.18 -16.70 -16.26
CA PRO A 19 7.04 -15.70 -15.66
C PRO A 19 7.20 -16.08 -14.19
N LYS A 20 8.34 -16.68 -13.83
CA LYS A 20 8.84 -16.61 -12.45
C LYS A 20 8.77 -15.15 -12.00
N THR A 21 8.74 -14.95 -10.70
CA THR A 21 8.84 -13.60 -10.15
C THR A 21 10.03 -12.87 -10.78
N THR A 22 9.81 -11.62 -11.16
CA THR A 22 10.84 -10.76 -11.71
C THR A 22 11.99 -10.69 -10.71
N PRO A 23 13.25 -10.95 -11.10
CA PRO A 23 14.36 -10.94 -10.16
C PRO A 23 14.48 -9.58 -9.48
N ALA A 24 14.93 -9.58 -8.22
CA ALA A 24 15.20 -8.34 -7.52
C ALA A 24 16.33 -7.57 -8.23
N PRO A 25 16.15 -6.28 -8.52
CA PRO A 25 17.23 -5.44 -9.04
C PRO A 25 18.38 -5.35 -8.04
N ARG A 26 19.62 -5.33 -8.51
CA ARG A 26 20.81 -5.23 -7.65
C ARG A 26 20.80 -3.98 -6.75
N GLU A 27 20.24 -2.88 -7.26
CA GLU A 27 20.19 -1.59 -6.57
C GLU A 27 18.90 -1.39 -5.76
N ILE A 28 18.01 -2.39 -5.68
CA ILE A 28 16.69 -2.21 -5.05
C ILE A 28 16.80 -1.96 -3.55
N GLU A 29 17.78 -2.57 -2.87
CA GLU A 29 18.05 -2.33 -1.46
C GLU A 29 18.32 -0.85 -1.19
N LYS A 30 19.22 -0.23 -1.96
CA LYS A 30 19.54 1.20 -1.84
C LYS A 30 18.34 2.10 -2.14
N ILE A 31 17.45 1.68 -3.03
CA ILE A 31 16.20 2.41 -3.28
C ILE A 31 15.30 2.36 -2.05
N PHE A 32 15.11 1.18 -1.44
CA PHE A 32 14.32 1.05 -0.23
C PHE A 32 14.93 1.81 0.96
N GLU A 33 16.25 1.78 1.13
CA GLU A 33 16.94 2.57 2.16
C GLU A 33 16.70 4.08 1.98
N LYS A 34 16.74 4.59 0.73
CA LYS A 34 16.45 5.99 0.44
C LYS A 34 14.98 6.35 0.69
N ILE A 35 14.04 5.45 0.36
CA ILE A 35 12.62 5.64 0.68
C ILE A 35 12.43 5.71 2.19
N GLN A 36 13.02 4.78 2.95
CA GLN A 36 12.95 4.75 4.40
C GLN A 36 13.56 6.02 5.03
N GLN A 37 14.73 6.46 4.56
CA GLN A 37 15.36 7.69 5.01
C GLN A 37 14.49 8.92 4.73
N GLY A 38 13.96 9.03 3.49
CA GLY A 38 13.04 10.10 3.12
C GLY A 38 11.78 10.09 3.98
N ALA A 39 11.18 8.93 4.21
CA ALA A 39 10.01 8.77 5.07
C ALA A 39 10.29 9.25 6.51
N ARG A 40 11.45 8.89 7.09
CA ARG A 40 11.87 9.38 8.41
C ARG A 40 11.98 10.91 8.45
N THR A 41 12.65 11.53 7.47
CA THR A 41 12.78 13.00 7.39
C THR A 41 11.43 13.70 7.27
N LEU A 42 10.51 13.11 6.51
CA LEU A 42 9.18 13.66 6.22
C LEU A 42 8.13 13.26 7.28
N ARG A 43 8.53 12.48 8.29
CA ARG A 43 7.68 11.91 9.34
C ARG A 43 6.54 11.04 8.81
N VAL A 44 6.74 10.41 7.65
CA VAL A 44 5.85 9.39 7.12
C VAL A 44 6.03 8.12 7.94
N ASP A 45 4.92 7.52 8.39
CA ASP A 45 4.95 6.31 9.21
C ASP A 45 5.53 5.11 8.45
N GLN A 46 5.96 4.11 9.21
CA GLN A 46 6.61 2.93 8.64
C GLN A 46 5.70 2.15 7.69
N GLN A 47 4.42 2.05 8.03
CA GLN A 47 3.47 1.25 7.29
C GLN A 47 3.15 1.87 5.92
N SER A 48 3.04 3.20 5.84
CA SER A 48 2.82 3.92 4.58
C SER A 48 3.97 3.75 3.58
N TRP A 49 5.23 3.90 3.98
CA TRP A 49 6.35 3.73 3.03
C TRP A 49 6.60 2.26 2.68
N LEU A 50 6.34 1.34 3.63
CA LEU A 50 6.32 -0.10 3.34
C LEU A 50 5.26 -0.44 2.30
N ALA A 51 4.06 0.12 2.42
CA ALA A 51 2.98 -0.07 1.47
C ALA A 51 3.33 0.43 0.07
N LEU A 52 3.91 1.63 -0.04
CA LEU A 52 4.39 2.18 -1.31
C LEU A 52 5.37 1.21 -2.00
N ALA A 53 6.38 0.75 -1.27
CA ALA A 53 7.42 -0.12 -1.81
C ALA A 53 6.92 -1.54 -2.13
N ALA A 54 6.17 -2.15 -1.21
CA ALA A 54 5.67 -3.51 -1.36
C ALA A 54 4.61 -3.61 -2.47
N ALA A 55 3.62 -2.72 -2.49
CA ALA A 55 2.56 -2.75 -3.51
C ALA A 55 3.12 -2.54 -4.93
N THR A 56 4.09 -1.63 -5.08
CA THR A 56 4.81 -1.44 -6.35
C THR A 56 5.54 -2.72 -6.76
N THR A 57 6.30 -3.31 -5.84
CA THR A 57 7.09 -4.53 -6.07
C THR A 57 6.22 -5.73 -6.46
N ILE A 58 5.08 -5.90 -5.80
CA ILE A 58 4.10 -6.96 -6.07
C ILE A 58 3.47 -6.77 -7.45
N THR A 59 3.09 -5.54 -7.79
CA THR A 59 2.49 -5.22 -9.09
C THR A 59 3.43 -5.52 -10.25
N LEU A 60 4.74 -5.34 -10.04
CA LEU A 60 5.81 -5.67 -10.99
C LEU A 60 6.25 -7.14 -10.93
N ASN A 61 5.52 -7.97 -10.17
CA ASN A 61 5.79 -9.40 -9.97
C ASN A 61 7.19 -9.68 -9.38
N SER A 62 7.82 -8.76 -8.65
CA SER A 62 9.20 -8.91 -8.17
C SER A 62 9.28 -9.44 -6.73
N GLY A 63 8.76 -10.65 -6.52
CA GLY A 63 8.71 -11.30 -5.20
C GLY A 63 10.01 -11.28 -4.37
N PRO A 64 11.19 -11.62 -4.93
CA PRO A 64 12.45 -11.62 -4.17
C PRO A 64 12.84 -10.24 -3.60
N ALA A 65 12.38 -9.14 -4.21
CA ALA A 65 12.63 -7.81 -3.68
C ALA A 65 11.84 -7.53 -2.39
N LEU A 66 10.77 -8.29 -2.09
CA LEU A 66 10.02 -8.14 -0.84
C LEU A 66 10.85 -8.59 0.38
N SER A 67 11.70 -9.59 0.24
CA SER A 67 12.58 -10.07 1.32
C SER A 67 13.68 -9.03 1.61
N ILE A 68 14.19 -8.38 0.55
CA ILE A 68 15.10 -7.23 0.69
C ILE A 68 14.39 -6.06 1.38
N LEU A 69 13.16 -5.74 0.98
CA LEU A 69 12.35 -4.70 1.62
C LEU A 69 12.13 -4.98 3.10
N PHE A 70 11.78 -6.23 3.45
CA PHE A 70 11.62 -6.67 4.83
C PHE A 70 12.92 -6.43 5.62
N ASN A 71 14.06 -6.88 5.11
CA ASN A 71 15.35 -6.70 5.76
C ASN A 71 15.68 -5.22 6.01
N VAL A 72 15.46 -4.35 5.02
CA VAL A 72 15.65 -2.89 5.16
C VAL A 72 14.71 -2.31 6.23
N ALA A 73 13.44 -2.73 6.23
CA ALA A 73 12.45 -2.25 7.18
C ALA A 73 12.72 -2.70 8.62
N THR A 74 13.40 -3.84 8.80
CA THR A 74 13.65 -4.45 10.11
C THR A 74 15.11 -4.41 10.58
N LYS A 75 16.00 -3.78 9.82
CA LYS A 75 17.46 -3.78 10.07
C LYS A 75 17.83 -3.35 11.49
N ASP A 76 17.14 -2.34 12.00
CA ASP A 76 17.37 -1.77 13.33
C ASP A 76 16.32 -2.23 14.37
N THR A 77 15.54 -3.27 14.06
CA THR A 77 14.41 -3.75 14.88
C THR A 77 14.82 -5.02 15.65
N PRO A 78 15.15 -4.91 16.95
CA PRO A 78 15.60 -6.07 17.73
C PRO A 78 14.45 -7.01 18.14
N SER A 79 13.22 -6.49 18.22
CA SER A 79 12.03 -7.25 18.63
C SER A 79 11.58 -8.20 17.53
N ILE A 80 11.54 -9.50 17.81
CA ILE A 80 10.97 -10.51 16.89
C ILE A 80 9.51 -10.19 16.59
N SER A 81 8.74 -9.73 17.59
CA SER A 81 7.32 -9.40 17.41
C SER A 81 7.12 -8.27 16.40
N ASP A 82 7.97 -7.23 16.44
CA ASP A 82 7.89 -6.12 15.49
C ASP A 82 8.32 -6.54 14.08
N ARG A 83 9.31 -7.44 13.98
CA ARG A 83 9.70 -8.06 12.70
C ARG A 83 8.54 -8.90 12.13
N VAL A 84 7.88 -9.71 12.95
CA VAL A 84 6.68 -10.48 12.55
C VAL A 84 5.59 -9.53 12.06
N LEU A 85 5.31 -8.45 12.78
CA LEU A 85 4.33 -7.44 12.37
C LEU A 85 4.68 -6.81 11.01
N ALA A 86 5.96 -6.53 10.73
CA ALA A 86 6.40 -6.03 9.43
C ALA A 86 6.15 -7.06 8.31
N ALA A 87 6.46 -8.34 8.55
CA ALA A 87 6.19 -9.42 7.58
C ALA A 87 4.69 -9.62 7.33
N GLU A 88 3.87 -9.57 8.38
CA GLU A 88 2.41 -9.62 8.27
C GLU A 88 1.85 -8.40 7.54
N THR A 89 2.43 -7.22 7.75
CA THR A 89 2.06 -5.99 7.05
C THR A 89 2.33 -6.13 5.55
N ILE A 90 3.50 -6.64 5.14
CA ILE A 90 3.82 -6.91 3.73
C ILE A 90 2.84 -7.93 3.12
N ARG A 91 2.47 -9.00 3.86
CA ARG A 91 1.45 -9.97 3.42
C ARG A 91 0.09 -9.33 3.22
N GLU A 92 -0.32 -8.49 4.17
CA GLU A 92 -1.61 -7.80 4.15
C GLU A 92 -1.68 -6.78 3.00
N ILE A 93 -0.60 -6.04 2.77
CA ILE A 93 -0.44 -5.18 1.58
C ILE A 93 -0.62 -6.00 0.30
N GLY A 94 0.07 -7.14 0.19
CA GLY A 94 -0.01 -7.98 -0.99
C GLY A 94 -1.41 -8.51 -1.24
N LEU A 95 -2.11 -8.97 -0.21
CA LEU A 95 -3.51 -9.38 -0.33
C LEU A 95 -4.41 -8.24 -0.85
N LYS A 96 -4.19 -7.00 -0.36
CA LYS A 96 -4.93 -5.81 -0.80
C LYS A 96 -4.56 -5.29 -2.19
N CYS A 97 -3.51 -5.82 -2.82
CA CYS A 97 -3.16 -5.49 -4.21
C CYS A 97 -4.05 -6.20 -5.25
N ILE A 98 -4.74 -7.28 -4.87
CA ILE A 98 -5.53 -8.13 -5.78
C ILE A 98 -6.52 -7.34 -6.67
N PRO A 99 -7.30 -6.36 -6.17
CA PRO A 99 -8.25 -5.61 -7.00
C PRO A 99 -7.57 -4.87 -8.15
N PHE A 100 -6.30 -4.51 -8.00
CA PHE A 100 -5.59 -3.65 -8.92
C PHE A 100 -4.71 -4.43 -9.90
N ASN A 101 -3.96 -5.42 -9.40
CA ASN A 101 -2.96 -6.15 -10.21
C ASN A 101 -3.27 -7.63 -10.46
N GLY A 102 -4.36 -8.13 -9.88
CA GLY A 102 -4.83 -9.49 -10.05
C GLY A 102 -4.20 -10.52 -9.13
N MET A 103 -4.97 -11.59 -8.90
CA MET A 103 -4.60 -12.68 -8.01
C MET A 103 -3.30 -13.42 -8.40
N PRO A 104 -3.02 -13.72 -9.69
CA PRO A 104 -1.82 -14.48 -10.05
C PRO A 104 -0.49 -13.82 -9.63
N ARG A 105 -0.35 -12.50 -9.86
CA ARG A 105 0.87 -11.77 -9.47
C ARG A 105 1.01 -11.70 -7.95
N THR A 106 -0.10 -11.49 -7.25
CA THR A 106 -0.13 -11.51 -5.78
C THR A 106 0.33 -12.86 -5.23
N ILE A 107 -0.19 -13.97 -5.77
CA ILE A 107 0.22 -15.34 -5.35
C ILE A 107 1.72 -15.55 -5.58
N ASN A 108 2.22 -15.18 -6.76
CA ASN A 108 3.63 -15.36 -7.10
C ASN A 108 4.55 -14.57 -6.16
N ALA A 109 4.23 -13.30 -5.92
CA ALA A 109 5.03 -12.44 -5.06
C ALA A 109 5.00 -12.89 -3.60
N LEU A 110 3.83 -13.23 -3.05
CA LEU A 110 3.69 -13.70 -1.68
C LEU A 110 4.34 -15.07 -1.45
N ARG A 111 4.29 -15.98 -2.44
CA ARG A 111 4.98 -17.26 -2.36
C ARG A 111 6.49 -17.07 -2.29
N ALA A 112 7.05 -16.23 -3.18
CA ALA A 112 8.48 -15.95 -3.16
C ALA A 112 8.91 -15.29 -1.84
N PHE A 113 8.14 -14.31 -1.36
CA PHE A 113 8.41 -13.67 -0.07
C PHE A 113 8.40 -14.67 1.09
N GLN A 114 7.37 -15.52 1.18
CA GLN A 114 7.24 -16.50 2.26
C GLN A 114 8.36 -17.54 2.25
N ALA A 115 8.86 -17.93 1.07
CA ALA A 115 9.96 -18.89 0.94
C ALA A 115 11.32 -18.33 1.42
N ASP A 116 11.49 -17.00 1.36
CA ASP A 116 12.75 -16.32 1.66
C ASP A 116 12.78 -15.71 3.09
N LEU A 117 11.69 -15.78 3.84
CA LEU A 117 11.63 -15.29 5.22
C LEU A 117 12.39 -16.22 6.19
N PRO A 118 13.01 -15.68 7.26
CA PRO A 118 13.61 -16.50 8.31
C PRO A 118 12.58 -17.43 8.98
N GLU A 119 12.98 -18.67 9.29
CA GLU A 119 12.09 -19.69 9.88
C GLU A 119 11.44 -19.23 11.19
N GLU A 120 12.20 -18.54 12.05
CA GLU A 120 11.72 -17.93 13.29
C GLU A 120 10.60 -16.91 13.07
N ILE A 121 10.61 -16.18 11.95
CA ILE A 121 9.56 -15.23 11.60
C ILE A 121 8.33 -15.99 11.11
N VAL A 122 8.53 -16.96 10.21
CA VAL A 122 7.42 -17.76 9.65
C VAL A 122 6.67 -18.53 10.73
N ALA A 123 7.38 -19.06 11.73
CA ALA A 123 6.79 -19.82 12.84
C ALA A 123 5.83 -18.99 13.71
N GLU A 124 6.10 -17.69 13.87
CA GLU A 124 5.33 -16.77 14.72
C GLU A 124 4.22 -16.02 13.97
N MET A 125 4.20 -16.09 12.64
CA MET A 125 3.20 -15.38 11.82
C MET A 125 1.82 -16.01 11.94
N ASN A 126 0.78 -15.17 11.87
CA ASN A 126 -0.61 -15.63 11.89
C ASN A 126 -0.92 -16.57 10.70
N GLN A 127 -1.55 -17.70 11.02
CA GLN A 127 -2.01 -18.72 10.09
C GLN A 127 -3.55 -18.78 9.97
N GLU A 128 -4.28 -18.02 10.79
CA GLU A 128 -5.75 -18.05 10.80
C GLU A 128 -6.38 -17.07 9.80
N PRO A 129 -7.31 -17.53 8.93
CA PRO A 129 -8.06 -16.65 8.03
C PRO A 129 -8.99 -15.69 8.78
N ARG A 130 -8.98 -14.40 8.40
CA ARG A 130 -9.77 -13.34 9.06
C ARG A 130 -10.99 -12.84 8.30
N ARG A 131 -11.12 -13.21 7.03
CA ARG A 131 -12.09 -12.66 6.08
C ARG A 131 -13.20 -13.64 5.68
N GLY A 132 -13.34 -14.75 6.42
CA GLY A 132 -14.40 -15.72 6.17
C GLY A 132 -15.78 -15.08 6.33
N LEU A 133 -16.57 -15.06 5.25
CA LEU A 133 -17.94 -14.57 5.27
C LEU A 133 -18.87 -15.63 5.86
N THR A 134 -19.75 -15.20 6.75
CA THR A 134 -20.78 -16.04 7.39
C THR A 134 -22.10 -15.27 7.43
N GLN A 135 -23.21 -15.98 7.62
CA GLN A 135 -24.53 -15.34 7.82
C GLN A 135 -24.49 -14.29 8.94
N ASN A 136 -23.66 -14.51 9.97
CA ASN A 136 -23.54 -13.61 11.12
C ASN A 136 -22.72 -12.34 10.86
N ASN A 137 -21.87 -12.31 9.82
CA ASN A 137 -20.97 -11.16 9.58
C ASN A 137 -21.18 -10.45 8.24
N ILE A 138 -21.90 -11.05 7.29
CA ILE A 138 -22.03 -10.53 5.92
C ILE A 138 -22.60 -9.10 5.89
N HIS A 139 -23.67 -8.83 6.63
CA HIS A 139 -24.27 -7.48 6.66
C HIS A 139 -23.31 -6.42 7.19
N ARG A 140 -22.53 -6.75 8.23
CA ARG A 140 -21.53 -5.83 8.78
C ARG A 140 -20.39 -5.60 7.79
N THR A 141 -19.95 -6.65 7.09
CA THR A 141 -18.92 -6.55 6.05
C THR A 141 -19.39 -5.66 4.90
N ASN A 142 -20.61 -5.87 4.39
CA ASN A 142 -21.18 -5.07 3.30
C ASN A 142 -21.36 -3.60 3.72
N LYS A 143 -21.85 -3.36 4.94
CA LYS A 143 -21.99 -2.00 5.49
C LYS A 143 -20.64 -1.27 5.56
N ARG A 144 -19.58 -1.97 5.99
CA ARG A 144 -18.22 -1.40 6.03
C ARG A 144 -17.67 -1.13 4.63
N GLY A 145 -17.90 -2.04 3.68
CA GLY A 145 -17.54 -1.84 2.27
C GLY A 145 -18.22 -0.63 1.66
N ARG A 146 -19.54 -0.49 1.88
CA ARG A 146 -20.30 0.67 1.44
C ARG A 146 -19.79 1.97 2.09
N LYS A 147 -19.52 1.96 3.40
CA LYS A 147 -18.92 3.12 4.09
C LYS A 147 -17.59 3.52 3.44
N LEU A 148 -16.70 2.57 3.19
CA LEU A 148 -15.40 2.85 2.57
C LEU A 148 -15.57 3.39 1.14
N TRP A 149 -16.45 2.78 0.33
CA TRP A 149 -16.79 3.25 -1.01
C TRP A 149 -17.26 4.71 -0.98
N ASP A 150 -18.23 5.02 -0.12
CA ASP A 150 -18.77 6.36 0.01
C ASP A 150 -17.68 7.35 0.43
N GLN A 151 -16.79 6.98 1.34
CA GLN A 151 -15.70 7.86 1.77
C GLN A 151 -14.61 8.09 0.70
N VAL A 152 -14.37 7.14 -0.20
CA VAL A 152 -13.40 7.31 -1.30
C VAL A 152 -14.00 8.15 -2.42
N HIS A 153 -15.26 7.90 -2.75
CA HIS A 153 -15.90 8.45 -3.95
C HIS A 153 -16.86 9.61 -3.68
N ARG A 154 -16.99 10.10 -2.44
CA ARG A 154 -17.83 11.27 -2.13
C ARG A 154 -17.39 12.53 -2.91
N PRO A 155 -18.34 13.41 -3.29
CA PRO A 155 -19.79 13.27 -3.11
C PRO A 155 -20.46 12.35 -4.16
N ARG A 156 -19.73 11.91 -5.18
CA ARG A 156 -20.24 11.20 -6.36
C ARG A 156 -20.33 9.68 -6.22
N ALA A 157 -20.26 9.14 -5.00
CA ALA A 157 -20.23 7.69 -4.77
C ALA A 157 -21.44 6.95 -5.38
N ALA A 158 -22.63 7.54 -5.34
CA ALA A 158 -23.84 6.99 -5.97
C ALA A 158 -23.80 7.08 -7.50
N GLN A 159 -23.32 8.19 -8.06
CA GLN A 159 -23.15 8.38 -9.49
C GLN A 159 -22.16 7.36 -10.06
N ARG A 160 -21.02 7.18 -9.40
CA ARG A 160 -20.01 6.17 -9.79
C ARG A 160 -20.55 4.74 -9.69
N TYR A 161 -21.32 4.45 -8.64
CA TYR A 161 -21.98 3.15 -8.51
C TYR A 161 -22.90 2.88 -9.71
N ASN A 162 -23.73 3.86 -10.07
CA ASN A 162 -24.63 3.78 -11.21
C ASN A 162 -23.88 3.70 -12.54
N HIS A 163 -22.76 4.40 -12.68
CA HIS A 163 -21.90 4.31 -13.86
C HIS A 163 -21.36 2.89 -14.04
N TYR A 164 -20.80 2.29 -12.98
CA TYR A 164 -20.37 0.88 -13.02
C TYR A 164 -21.52 -0.08 -13.34
N ALA A 165 -22.74 0.20 -12.85
CA ALA A 165 -23.93 -0.61 -13.16
C ALA A 165 -24.30 -0.57 -14.66
N LYS A 166 -24.03 0.54 -15.36
CA LYS A 166 -24.21 0.64 -16.82
C LYS A 166 -23.22 -0.24 -17.57
N LEU A 167 -21.96 -0.29 -17.12
CA LEU A 167 -20.93 -1.17 -17.70
C LEU A 167 -21.29 -2.65 -17.49
N HIS A 168 -21.71 -3.00 -16.28
CA HIS A 168 -22.27 -4.31 -15.96
C HIS A 168 -23.05 -4.26 -14.63
N PRO A 169 -24.28 -4.80 -14.54
CA PRO A 169 -25.12 -4.66 -13.34
C PRO A 169 -24.48 -5.25 -12.08
N ASP A 170 -23.72 -6.34 -12.20
CA ASP A 170 -23.03 -6.95 -11.04
C ASP A 170 -21.68 -6.29 -10.69
N LEU A 171 -21.11 -5.45 -11.56
CA LEU A 171 -19.80 -4.84 -11.32
C LEU A 171 -19.77 -4.03 -10.02
N PRO A 172 -20.67 -3.06 -9.77
CA PRO A 172 -20.62 -2.29 -8.53
C PRO A 172 -20.96 -3.14 -7.30
N VAL A 173 -21.76 -4.20 -7.44
CA VAL A 173 -22.02 -5.16 -6.36
C VAL A 173 -20.72 -5.88 -5.98
N VAL A 174 -20.02 -6.44 -6.97
CA VAL A 174 -18.75 -7.16 -6.74
C VAL A 174 -17.67 -6.23 -6.19
N VAL A 175 -17.58 -5.00 -6.70
CA VAL A 175 -16.62 -4.00 -6.22
C VAL A 175 -16.92 -3.62 -4.77
N VAL A 176 -18.15 -3.21 -4.45
CA VAL A 176 -18.48 -2.72 -3.09
C VAL A 176 -18.45 -3.84 -2.06
N GLU A 177 -19.07 -4.99 -2.35
CA GLU A 177 -19.23 -6.05 -1.34
C GLU A 177 -17.96 -6.89 -1.16
N ASN A 178 -17.35 -7.34 -2.27
CA ASN A 178 -16.20 -8.22 -2.20
C ASN A 178 -14.89 -7.43 -2.08
N HIS A 179 -14.68 -6.41 -2.91
CA HIS A 179 -13.42 -5.67 -2.89
C HIS A 179 -13.40 -4.69 -1.70
N PHE A 180 -14.30 -3.72 -1.66
CA PHE A 180 -14.30 -2.74 -0.56
C PHE A 180 -14.67 -3.37 0.79
N GLY A 181 -15.67 -4.25 0.83
CA GLY A 181 -16.16 -4.86 2.06
C GLY A 181 -15.26 -5.94 2.64
N ALA A 182 -15.06 -7.03 1.89
CA ALA A 182 -14.36 -8.21 2.38
C ALA A 182 -12.82 -8.07 2.32
N LEU A 183 -12.29 -7.36 1.33
CA LEU A 183 -10.85 -7.32 1.05
C LEU A 183 -10.13 -6.05 1.54
N LEU A 184 -10.52 -4.89 1.01
CA LEU A 184 -9.84 -3.61 1.22
C LEU A 184 -10.10 -3.00 2.60
N SER A 185 -11.30 -3.18 3.14
CA SER A 185 -11.56 -2.82 4.53
C SER A 185 -10.81 -3.77 5.48
N ASP A 186 -10.32 -3.23 6.59
CA ASP A 186 -9.66 -4.07 7.60
C ASP A 186 -10.65 -5.05 8.25
N PRO A 187 -10.24 -6.30 8.50
CA PRO A 187 -11.08 -7.29 9.15
C PRO A 187 -11.27 -6.91 10.62
N GLY A 188 -12.45 -7.21 11.17
CA GLY A 188 -12.80 -6.83 12.55
C GLY A 188 -12.18 -7.73 13.64
N ARG A 189 -11.19 -8.58 13.32
CA ARG A 189 -10.58 -9.56 14.25
C ARG A 189 -9.05 -9.42 14.31
N LYS A 190 -8.50 -9.58 15.52
CA LYS A 190 -7.09 -9.90 15.80
C LYS A 190 -6.93 -11.44 15.88
N PRO A 191 -5.75 -12.04 15.59
CA PRO A 191 -4.42 -11.44 15.40
C PRO A 191 -4.08 -11.03 13.96
N GLY A 192 -3.07 -10.19 13.76
CA GLY A 192 -2.53 -9.85 12.43
C GLY A 192 -2.50 -8.35 12.10
N ALA A 193 -1.71 -7.98 11.10
CA ALA A 193 -1.61 -6.60 10.60
C ALA A 193 -2.94 -6.08 10.01
N SER A 194 -3.19 -4.78 10.19
CA SER A 194 -4.23 -4.00 9.51
C SER A 194 -3.55 -2.76 8.95
N VAL A 195 -4.00 -2.24 7.80
CA VAL A 195 -3.30 -1.12 7.14
C VAL A 195 -4.02 0.22 7.26
N GLY A 196 -5.30 0.24 7.65
CA GLY A 196 -6.05 1.48 7.80
C GLY A 196 -6.33 2.18 6.46
N ARG A 197 -6.98 3.35 6.55
CA ARG A 197 -7.49 4.09 5.38
C ARG A 197 -6.38 4.78 4.58
N LEU A 198 -5.43 5.42 5.27
CA LEU A 198 -4.33 6.15 4.62
C LEU A 198 -3.45 5.19 3.81
N THR A 199 -2.92 4.15 4.45
CA THR A 199 -2.06 3.16 3.80
C THR A 199 -2.79 2.44 2.67
N MET A 200 -4.09 2.14 2.82
CA MET A 200 -4.86 1.55 1.71
C MET A 200 -4.86 2.45 0.47
N SER A 201 -4.97 3.77 0.65
CA SER A 201 -4.89 4.71 -0.48
C SER A 201 -3.49 4.70 -1.11
N VAL A 202 -2.43 4.62 -0.29
CA VAL A 202 -1.04 4.45 -0.77
C VAL A 202 -0.87 3.14 -1.58
N ILE A 203 -1.45 2.02 -1.13
CA ILE A 203 -1.43 0.74 -1.86
C ILE A 203 -2.07 0.89 -3.24
N ALA A 204 -3.25 1.53 -3.31
CA ALA A 204 -3.96 1.71 -4.56
C ALA A 204 -3.16 2.59 -5.55
N ILE A 205 -2.66 3.74 -5.09
CA ILE A 205 -1.82 4.64 -5.88
C ILE A 205 -0.58 3.91 -6.41
N ALA A 206 0.11 3.14 -5.55
CA ALA A 206 1.28 2.36 -5.92
C ALA A 206 0.98 1.30 -6.99
N CYS A 207 -0.11 0.55 -6.85
CA CYS A 207 -0.50 -0.46 -7.84
C CYS A 207 -0.85 0.19 -9.18
N LEU A 208 -1.72 1.20 -9.18
CA LEU A 208 -2.24 1.82 -10.40
C LEU A 208 -1.11 2.53 -11.17
N ARG A 209 -0.26 3.29 -10.47
CA ARG A 209 0.90 3.93 -11.11
C ARG A 209 1.90 2.91 -11.67
N ALA A 210 2.12 1.79 -10.98
CA ALA A 210 3.05 0.75 -11.43
C ALA A 210 2.52 -0.04 -12.64
N GLN A 211 1.20 -0.27 -12.71
CA GLN A 211 0.53 -1.05 -13.76
C GLN A 211 0.44 -0.32 -15.11
N LEU A 212 0.29 1.01 -15.09
CA LEU A 212 0.02 1.86 -16.25
C LEU A 212 -1.38 1.64 -16.86
N GLY A 213 -1.84 2.59 -17.66
CA GLY A 213 -3.12 2.50 -18.37
C GLY A 213 -4.35 2.65 -17.48
N THR A 214 -4.19 3.19 -16.26
CA THR A 214 -5.25 3.36 -15.26
C THR A 214 -5.28 4.80 -14.73
N GLY A 215 -5.19 5.76 -15.64
CA GLY A 215 -5.06 7.19 -15.32
C GLY A 215 -6.22 7.71 -14.47
N SER A 216 -7.46 7.45 -14.90
CA SER A 216 -8.67 7.86 -14.17
C SER A 216 -8.70 7.23 -12.77
N GLN A 217 -8.50 5.92 -12.64
CA GLN A 217 -8.50 5.29 -11.32
C GLN A 217 -7.37 5.81 -10.42
N LEU A 218 -6.19 6.09 -10.96
CA LEU A 218 -5.09 6.70 -10.20
C LEU A 218 -5.49 8.08 -9.67
N HIS A 219 -6.12 8.90 -10.51
CA HIS A 219 -6.63 10.21 -10.11
C HIS A 219 -7.60 10.10 -8.93
N GLU A 220 -8.59 9.21 -9.04
CA GLU A 220 -9.58 8.99 -7.99
C GLU A 220 -8.96 8.60 -6.64
N HIS A 221 -7.94 7.76 -6.65
CA HIS A 221 -7.27 7.33 -5.42
C HIS A 221 -6.35 8.40 -4.82
N VAL A 222 -5.78 9.28 -5.65
CA VAL A 222 -5.08 10.49 -5.17
C VAL A 222 -6.07 11.44 -4.49
N LEU A 223 -7.21 11.72 -5.12
CA LEU A 223 -8.28 12.52 -4.50
C LEU A 223 -8.80 11.86 -3.22
N GLY A 224 -8.99 10.55 -3.23
CA GLY A 224 -9.44 9.77 -2.08
C GLY A 224 -8.47 9.85 -0.89
N LEU A 225 -7.16 9.93 -1.15
CA LEU A 225 -6.14 10.17 -0.12
C LEU A 225 -6.25 11.59 0.46
N LYS A 226 -6.36 12.62 -0.39
CA LYS A 226 -6.53 14.01 0.06
C LYS A 226 -7.79 14.17 0.92
N LYS A 227 -8.92 13.63 0.43
CA LYS A 227 -10.21 13.63 1.13
C LYS A 227 -10.12 12.98 2.50
N ALA A 228 -9.42 11.84 2.60
CA ALA A 228 -9.26 11.12 3.86
C ALA A 228 -8.52 11.95 4.90
N VAL A 229 -7.55 12.78 4.49
CA VAL A 229 -6.83 13.69 5.39
C VAL A 229 -7.70 14.87 5.83
N VAL A 230 -8.40 15.50 4.87
CA VAL A 230 -9.28 16.65 5.12
C VAL A 230 -10.42 16.32 6.08
N ASP A 231 -11.04 15.14 5.93
CA ASP A 231 -12.17 14.73 6.80
C ASP A 231 -11.75 13.94 8.05
N GLY A 232 -10.45 13.76 8.28
CA GLY A 232 -9.94 13.03 9.44
C GLY A 232 -10.16 11.52 9.40
N THR A 233 -10.82 10.96 8.38
CA THR A 233 -11.08 9.50 8.30
C THR A 233 -9.81 8.67 8.13
N TRP A 234 -8.70 9.31 7.78
CA TRP A 234 -7.38 8.69 7.79
C TRP A 234 -6.98 8.16 9.18
N ALA A 235 -7.40 8.82 10.27
CA ALA A 235 -6.99 8.48 11.64
C ALA A 235 -7.71 7.24 12.21
N ASP A 236 -8.79 6.79 11.56
CA ASP A 236 -9.52 5.59 11.95
C ASP A 236 -8.57 4.36 11.91
N ASN A 237 -8.33 3.73 13.07
CA ASN A 237 -7.53 2.52 13.26
C ASN A 237 -5.99 2.66 13.05
N MET A 238 -5.43 3.88 13.12
CA MET A 238 -4.01 4.14 12.86
C MET A 238 -3.08 4.11 14.09
N GLY A 239 -3.61 3.98 15.31
CA GLY A 239 -2.78 4.14 16.51
C GLY A 239 -2.07 5.50 16.52
N ASP A 240 -0.75 5.52 16.75
CA ASP A 240 0.08 6.72 16.89
C ASP A 240 0.68 7.24 15.56
N ALA A 241 0.09 6.91 14.39
CA ALA A 241 0.61 7.40 13.12
C ALA A 241 0.72 8.95 13.13
N PRO A 242 1.88 9.54 12.79
CA PRO A 242 2.08 10.98 12.94
C PRO A 242 1.14 11.73 11.99
N GLU A 243 0.24 12.55 12.55
CA GLU A 243 -0.66 13.44 11.79
C GLU A 243 0.11 14.25 10.74
N ARG A 244 1.31 14.72 11.10
CA ARG A 244 2.21 15.43 10.20
C ARG A 244 2.60 14.61 8.96
N GLY A 245 2.84 13.32 9.11
CA GLY A 245 3.16 12.42 7.99
C GLY A 245 1.97 12.21 7.07
N ALA A 246 0.78 12.00 7.64
CA ALA A 246 -0.46 11.84 6.89
C ALA A 246 -0.79 13.10 6.06
N LYS A 247 -0.75 14.28 6.69
CA LYS A 247 -0.92 15.57 6.01
C LYS A 247 0.10 15.78 4.90
N TRP A 248 1.36 15.45 5.17
CA TRP A 248 2.40 15.58 4.16
C TRP A 248 2.18 14.64 2.96
N LEU A 249 1.79 13.37 3.18
CA LEU A 249 1.50 12.43 2.08
C LEU A 249 0.38 12.91 1.16
N ALA A 250 -0.64 13.57 1.72
CA ALA A 250 -1.75 14.14 0.96
C ALA A 250 -1.42 15.48 0.27
N SER A 251 -0.32 16.13 0.64
CA SER A 251 0.12 17.36 -0.03
C SER A 251 0.62 17.08 -1.45
N GLN A 252 0.68 18.11 -2.30
CA GLN A 252 1.28 18.02 -3.64
C GLN A 252 2.69 17.40 -3.59
N GLY A 253 3.53 17.83 -2.64
CA GLY A 253 4.88 17.30 -2.46
C GLY A 253 4.90 15.80 -2.10
N GLY A 254 3.96 15.35 -1.27
CA GLY A 254 3.79 13.95 -0.90
C GLY A 254 3.35 13.07 -2.07
N ILE A 255 2.37 13.53 -2.85
CA ILE A 255 1.91 12.83 -4.07
C ILE A 255 3.06 12.71 -5.07
N ILE A 256 3.77 13.81 -5.36
CA ILE A 256 4.92 13.80 -6.28
C ILE A 256 6.01 12.85 -5.78
N TRP A 257 6.29 12.85 -4.47
CA TRP A 257 7.27 11.94 -3.89
C TRP A 257 6.89 10.47 -4.07
N MET A 258 5.64 10.11 -3.80
CA MET A 258 5.15 8.74 -4.01
C MET A 258 5.29 8.32 -5.47
N LEU A 259 4.77 9.12 -6.41
CA LEU A 259 4.82 8.82 -7.84
C LEU A 259 6.26 8.63 -8.34
N ARG A 260 7.19 9.50 -7.92
CA ARG A 260 8.61 9.38 -8.27
C ARG A 260 9.25 8.09 -7.76
N TRP A 261 8.96 7.67 -6.54
CA TRP A 261 9.52 6.44 -6.00
C TRP A 261 8.93 5.19 -6.63
N ILE A 262 7.62 5.19 -6.95
CA ILE A 262 6.99 4.13 -7.73
C ILE A 262 7.67 3.99 -9.09
N ASP A 263 7.91 5.12 -9.78
CA ASP A 263 8.60 5.14 -11.07
C ASP A 263 10.05 4.67 -10.97
N ASN A 264 10.77 5.03 -9.91
CA ASN A 264 12.14 4.59 -9.67
C ASN A 264 12.23 3.07 -9.47
N ILE A 265 11.37 2.49 -8.61
CA ILE A 265 11.30 1.03 -8.42
C ILE A 265 10.98 0.35 -9.76
N ARG A 266 9.96 0.83 -10.47
CA ARG A 266 9.55 0.30 -11.77
C ARG A 266 10.67 0.35 -12.79
N LYS A 267 11.42 1.45 -12.85
CA LYS A 267 12.56 1.61 -13.75
C LYS A 267 13.62 0.53 -13.49
N GLU A 268 14.03 0.32 -12.23
CA GLU A 268 15.05 -0.67 -11.91
C GLU A 268 14.59 -2.12 -12.17
N VAL A 269 13.34 -2.44 -11.86
CA VAL A 269 12.75 -3.76 -12.16
C VAL A 269 12.73 -4.00 -13.68
N LYS A 270 12.28 -3.02 -14.47
CA LYS A 270 12.27 -3.11 -15.94
C LYS A 270 13.68 -3.26 -16.52
N GLN A 271 14.64 -2.48 -16.03
CA GLN A 271 16.04 -2.60 -16.48
C GLN A 271 16.64 -3.95 -16.16
N THR A 272 16.30 -4.52 -15.00
CA THR A 272 16.76 -5.86 -14.61
C THR A 272 16.27 -6.89 -15.61
N VAL A 273 14.98 -6.89 -15.96
CA VAL A 273 14.41 -7.77 -16.99
C VAL A 273 15.07 -7.57 -18.36
N ALA A 274 15.31 -6.32 -18.75
CA ALA A 274 15.91 -6.00 -20.04
C ALA A 274 17.33 -6.57 -20.17
N LYS A 275 18.13 -6.51 -19.10
CA LYS A 275 19.55 -6.94 -19.03
C LYS A 275 19.74 -8.44 -18.94
N LEU A 276 18.70 -9.22 -18.65
CA LEU A 276 18.79 -10.68 -18.63
C LEU A 276 19.20 -11.21 -20.02
N LYS A 277 20.17 -12.13 -20.04
CA LYS A 277 20.56 -12.81 -21.28
C LYS A 277 19.39 -13.64 -21.83
N PRO A 278 19.32 -13.94 -23.13
CA PRO A 278 18.25 -14.76 -23.71
C PRO A 278 18.03 -16.09 -22.98
N GLU A 279 19.09 -16.74 -22.51
CA GLU A 279 19.06 -17.96 -21.70
C GLU A 279 18.61 -17.73 -20.26
N GLU A 280 18.84 -16.55 -19.67
CA GLU A 280 18.36 -16.19 -18.32
C GLU A 280 16.90 -15.74 -18.36
N LYS A 281 16.51 -15.04 -19.43
CA LYS A 281 15.12 -14.87 -19.83
C LYS A 281 14.52 -16.25 -19.98
N GLY A 282 15.14 -17.16 -20.74
CA GLY A 282 14.77 -18.58 -20.85
C GLY A 282 14.72 -19.37 -19.53
N ARG A 283 15.53 -19.04 -18.51
CA ARG A 283 15.52 -19.69 -17.18
C ARG A 283 14.58 -19.07 -16.15
N LEU A 284 14.14 -17.82 -16.35
CA LEU A 284 12.91 -17.28 -15.74
C LEU A 284 11.67 -18.12 -16.12
N TYR A 285 11.86 -19.02 -17.07
CA TYR A 285 10.91 -19.58 -17.97
C TYR A 285 11.05 -21.13 -18.07
N GLU A 286 12.19 -21.74 -17.66
CA GLU A 286 12.48 -23.18 -17.88
C GLU A 286 12.60 -24.08 -16.64
N LEU A 287 12.53 -23.56 -15.40
CA LEU A 287 12.69 -24.41 -14.21
C LEU A 287 11.38 -24.50 -13.42
N GLY A 288 10.48 -25.35 -13.93
CA GLY A 288 9.22 -25.79 -13.32
C GLY A 288 9.12 -27.31 -13.14
N SER A 289 10.24 -28.01 -12.93
CA SER A 289 10.26 -29.49 -12.81
C SER A 289 10.72 -30.03 -11.45
N LEU A 290 10.28 -29.45 -10.33
CA LEU A 290 10.43 -30.12 -9.03
C LEU A 290 9.07 -30.22 -8.34
N GLY A 291 8.43 -31.35 -8.58
CA GLY A 291 7.12 -31.71 -8.04
C GLY A 291 6.39 -32.71 -8.92
N ALA A 292 7.05 -33.79 -9.33
CA ALA A 292 6.39 -34.88 -10.02
C ALA A 292 5.34 -35.50 -9.09
N TYR A 293 4.07 -35.18 -9.32
CA TYR A 293 2.93 -35.90 -8.79
C TYR A 293 2.96 -37.33 -9.39
N GLN A 294 3.69 -38.23 -8.75
CA GLN A 294 3.65 -39.66 -9.07
C GLN A 294 2.44 -40.29 -8.40
N SER A 295 1.27 -40.23 -9.04
CA SER A 295 0.15 -41.12 -8.70
C SER A 295 -0.01 -42.20 -9.77
N LYS A 296 0.08 -43.47 -9.32
CA LYS A 296 -0.08 -44.66 -10.16
C LYS A 296 -1.48 -44.70 -10.80
N PRO A 297 -1.63 -45.22 -12.04
CA PRO A 297 -2.92 -45.22 -12.73
C PRO A 297 -3.83 -46.36 -12.25
N HIS A 298 -5.10 -46.04 -11.99
CA HIS A 298 -6.21 -46.99 -12.11
C HIS A 298 -7.05 -46.64 -13.34
N PRO A 299 -7.51 -47.64 -14.11
CA PRO A 299 -8.26 -47.39 -15.33
C PRO A 299 -9.73 -47.23 -14.97
N HIS A 300 -10.42 -46.18 -15.46
CA HIS A 300 -11.78 -46.31 -15.98
C HIS A 300 -12.14 -45.12 -16.88
N LYS A 301 -13.00 -45.45 -17.85
CA LYS A 301 -13.41 -44.72 -19.06
C LYS A 301 -14.42 -43.61 -18.73
N VAL A 302 -14.27 -42.42 -19.33
CA VAL A 302 -15.40 -41.50 -19.57
C VAL A 302 -15.16 -40.79 -20.91
N ASN A 303 -15.89 -41.20 -21.94
CA ASN A 303 -16.08 -40.46 -23.20
C ASN A 303 -17.56 -40.03 -23.21
N ASP A 304 -17.86 -38.76 -22.92
CA ASP A 304 -19.19 -38.18 -23.17
C ASP A 304 -19.05 -37.00 -24.16
N PRO A 305 -19.51 -37.16 -25.42
CA PRO A 305 -19.44 -36.13 -26.46
C PRO A 305 -20.25 -34.86 -26.19
N LYS A 306 -21.19 -34.86 -25.23
CA LYS A 306 -22.11 -33.72 -25.03
C LYS A 306 -21.45 -32.49 -24.41
N TYR A 307 -20.27 -32.64 -23.79
CA TYR A 307 -19.57 -31.53 -23.13
C TYR A 307 -18.98 -30.51 -24.12
N TYR A 308 -18.64 -30.93 -25.35
CA TYR A 308 -17.93 -30.06 -26.31
C TYR A 308 -18.86 -29.19 -27.17
N GLN A 309 -20.14 -29.57 -27.32
CA GLN A 309 -21.08 -28.83 -28.18
C GLN A 309 -21.44 -27.45 -27.61
N HIS A 310 -21.58 -27.35 -26.28
CA HIS A 310 -22.00 -26.11 -25.61
C HIS A 310 -20.96 -24.98 -25.68
N HIS A 311 -19.69 -25.33 -25.83
CA HIS A 311 -18.59 -24.36 -25.86
C HIS A 311 -18.47 -23.66 -27.22
N GLU A 312 -18.71 -24.39 -28.30
CA GLU A 312 -18.68 -23.80 -29.65
C GLU A 312 -19.85 -22.84 -29.91
N ASP A 313 -21.03 -23.13 -29.36
CA ASP A 313 -22.20 -22.26 -29.52
C ASP A 313 -22.01 -20.92 -28.79
N TRP A 314 -21.30 -20.93 -27.66
CA TRP A 314 -20.97 -19.73 -26.90
C TRP A 314 -19.96 -18.84 -27.65
N LEU A 315 -18.92 -19.42 -28.26
CA LEU A 315 -17.91 -18.67 -29.04
C LEU A 315 -18.54 -17.96 -30.26
N LYS A 316 -19.45 -18.63 -30.97
CA LYS A 316 -20.20 -18.03 -32.10
C LYS A 316 -21.15 -16.91 -31.67
N GLN A 317 -21.54 -16.85 -30.41
CA GLN A 317 -22.39 -15.78 -29.88
C GLN A 317 -21.57 -14.52 -29.53
N MET A 318 -20.32 -14.70 -29.11
CA MET A 318 -19.40 -13.61 -28.79
C MET A 318 -18.89 -12.90 -30.06
N GLU A 319 -18.56 -13.65 -31.12
CA GLU A 319 -18.14 -13.06 -32.40
C GLU A 319 -19.22 -12.17 -33.05
N ARG A 320 -20.50 -12.42 -32.78
CA ARG A 320 -21.61 -11.61 -33.30
C ARG A 320 -21.84 -10.29 -32.56
N LYS A 321 -21.25 -10.10 -31.38
CA LYS A 321 -21.45 -8.91 -30.55
C LYS A 321 -20.33 -7.87 -30.66
N GLN A 322 -19.24 -8.16 -31.38
CA GLN A 322 -18.06 -7.28 -31.49
C GLN A 322 -18.05 -6.35 -32.72
N MET A 323 -19.19 -6.08 -33.37
CA MET A 323 -19.25 -5.27 -34.61
C MET A 323 -20.18 -4.04 -34.55
N GLU A 324 -20.31 -3.40 -33.38
CA GLU A 324 -20.80 -2.01 -33.32
C GLU A 324 -19.79 -1.16 -32.54
N PRO A 325 -19.28 -0.06 -33.12
CA PRO A 325 -18.48 0.90 -32.38
C PRO A 325 -19.41 1.81 -31.59
N GLU A 326 -19.42 1.69 -30.27
CA GLU A 326 -19.84 2.78 -29.38
C GLU A 326 -18.64 3.70 -29.19
N GLU A 327 -18.76 4.93 -29.68
CA GLU A 327 -17.73 5.97 -29.69
C GLU A 327 -17.49 6.56 -28.28
N ASP A 328 -16.25 6.99 -28.05
CA ASP A 328 -15.60 7.46 -26.81
C ASP A 328 -16.17 8.76 -26.17
N GLU A 329 -17.49 9.01 -26.20
CA GLU A 329 -18.08 10.21 -25.57
C GLU A 329 -18.00 10.20 -24.02
N LEU A 330 -17.85 9.02 -23.40
CA LEU A 330 -17.81 8.88 -21.94
C LEU A 330 -16.47 9.27 -21.31
N GLU A 331 -15.34 9.18 -22.04
CA GLU A 331 -14.02 9.53 -21.50
C GLU A 331 -13.80 11.06 -21.48
N GLU A 332 -14.37 11.81 -22.42
CA GLU A 332 -14.25 13.28 -22.45
C GLU A 332 -15.08 13.94 -21.34
N GLU A 333 -16.30 13.47 -21.06
CA GLU A 333 -17.14 13.98 -19.96
C GLU A 333 -16.50 13.69 -18.58
N GLU A 334 -15.79 12.57 -18.43
CA GLU A 334 -15.06 12.23 -17.19
C GLU A 334 -13.85 13.15 -16.95
N LEU A 335 -13.14 13.55 -18.02
CA LEU A 335 -11.98 14.44 -17.93
C LEU A 335 -12.37 15.90 -17.61
N GLU A 336 -13.43 16.42 -18.22
CA GLU A 336 -13.90 17.80 -17.97
C GLU A 336 -14.48 17.97 -16.56
N GLU A 337 -15.20 16.96 -16.03
CA GLU A 337 -15.76 17.01 -14.67
C GLU A 337 -14.69 16.87 -13.57
N ASP A 338 -13.64 16.08 -13.84
CA ASP A 338 -12.48 15.92 -12.95
C ASP A 338 -11.66 17.22 -12.85
N GLU A 339 -11.53 17.97 -13.94
CA GLU A 339 -10.84 19.27 -13.98
C GLU A 339 -11.58 20.33 -13.13
N HIS A 340 -12.93 20.32 -13.14
CA HIS A 340 -13.72 21.19 -12.26
C HIS A 340 -13.51 20.86 -10.76
N GLU A 341 -13.46 19.58 -10.37
CA GLU A 341 -13.22 19.22 -8.97
C GLU A 341 -11.78 19.56 -8.52
N GLN A 342 -10.81 19.44 -9.43
CA GLN A 342 -9.43 19.88 -9.17
C GLN A 342 -9.38 21.39 -8.88
N ASN A 343 -10.07 22.21 -9.69
CA ASN A 343 -10.11 23.65 -9.50
C ASN A 343 -10.71 24.05 -8.15
N GLU A 344 -11.75 23.35 -7.69
CA GLU A 344 -12.35 23.60 -6.36
C GLU A 344 -11.41 23.18 -5.21
N LEU A 345 -10.67 22.08 -5.34
CA LEU A 345 -9.70 21.64 -4.33
C LEU A 345 -8.46 22.54 -4.29
N GLU A 346 -7.95 22.99 -5.44
CA GLU A 346 -6.84 23.94 -5.51
C GLU A 346 -7.24 25.30 -4.92
N LYS A 347 -8.47 25.75 -5.19
CA LYS A 347 -9.02 26.95 -4.57
C LYS A 347 -9.11 26.83 -3.05
N ALA A 348 -9.57 25.68 -2.53
CA ALA A 348 -9.60 25.42 -1.09
C ALA A 348 -8.18 25.35 -0.46
N GLU A 349 -7.17 24.84 -1.19
CA GLU A 349 -5.78 24.85 -0.73
C GLU A 349 -5.16 26.25 -0.70
N LEU A 350 -5.49 27.09 -1.68
CA LEU A 350 -5.06 28.50 -1.71
C LEU A 350 -5.71 29.30 -0.56
N GLU A 351 -7.02 29.14 -0.36
CA GLU A 351 -7.75 29.79 0.74
C GLU A 351 -7.27 29.32 2.13
N GLY A 352 -6.89 28.04 2.26
CA GLY A 352 -6.31 27.49 3.49
C GLY A 352 -4.90 28.01 3.81
N ASN A 353 -4.05 28.18 2.79
CA ASN A 353 -2.69 28.71 2.97
C ASN A 353 -2.65 30.21 3.28
N GLU A 354 -3.65 30.99 2.83
CA GLU A 354 -3.75 32.41 3.19
C GLU A 354 -4.05 32.62 4.69
N HIS A 355 -4.81 31.72 5.33
CA HIS A 355 -5.06 31.78 6.78
C HIS A 355 -3.85 31.36 7.63
N ASP A 356 -3.10 30.33 7.22
CA ASP A 356 -1.91 29.87 7.95
C ASP A 356 -0.74 30.89 7.86
N ASN A 357 -0.60 31.62 6.75
CA ASN A 357 0.41 32.68 6.63
C ASN A 357 0.10 33.90 7.50
N THR A 358 -1.18 34.24 7.72
CA THR A 358 -1.56 35.36 8.62
C THR A 358 -1.33 35.07 10.10
N GLU A 359 -1.40 33.81 10.55
CA GLU A 359 -1.06 33.44 11.94
C GLU A 359 0.45 33.40 12.19
N LEU A 360 1.26 33.07 11.17
CA LEU A 360 2.72 33.08 11.27
C LEU A 360 3.28 34.52 11.29
N GLU A 361 2.76 35.42 10.46
CA GLU A 361 3.17 36.85 10.48
C GLU A 361 2.71 37.57 11.76
N GLY A 362 1.60 37.16 12.37
CA GLY A 362 1.12 37.69 13.66
C GLY A 362 2.00 37.31 14.87
N ASN A 363 2.73 36.19 14.80
CA ASN A 363 3.61 35.72 15.87
C ASN A 363 5.05 36.27 15.75
N GLU A 364 5.56 36.55 14.54
CA GLU A 364 6.86 37.21 14.37
C GLU A 364 6.85 38.66 14.92
N HIS A 365 5.70 39.34 14.87
CA HIS A 365 5.56 40.69 15.45
C HIS A 365 5.45 40.73 16.99
N LYS A 366 5.18 39.59 17.63
CA LYS A 366 5.15 39.48 19.11
C LYS A 366 6.47 39.01 19.70
N LEU A 367 7.26 38.20 18.99
CA LEU A 367 8.60 37.82 19.44
C LEU A 367 9.64 38.93 19.28
N ASN A 368 9.50 39.82 18.29
CA ASN A 368 10.47 40.90 18.07
C ASN A 368 10.27 42.13 18.98
N LYS A 369 9.23 42.14 19.83
CA LYS A 369 8.98 43.20 20.83
C LYS A 369 9.42 42.83 22.25
N HIS A 370 9.78 41.57 22.52
CA HIS A 370 10.29 41.19 23.84
C HIS A 370 11.82 41.29 23.95
N ASP A 371 12.54 41.24 22.83
CA ASP A 371 14.02 41.22 22.81
C ASP A 371 14.69 42.62 22.76
N GLN A 372 13.90 43.69 22.71
CA GLN A 372 14.42 45.08 22.67
C GLN A 372 14.33 45.83 24.01
N THR A 373 13.90 45.15 25.09
CA THR A 373 13.71 45.80 26.41
C THR A 373 14.69 45.34 27.49
N GLU A 374 15.57 44.36 27.24
CA GLU A 374 16.54 43.85 28.24
C GLU A 374 18.02 44.21 28.00
N HIS A 375 18.33 45.05 26.99
CA HIS A 375 19.72 45.47 26.70
C HIS A 375 20.04 46.95 27.02
N LYS A 376 19.28 47.55 27.94
CA LYS A 376 19.62 48.87 28.52
C LYS A 376 19.41 48.91 30.02
N GLN A 377 20.14 48.08 30.76
CA GLN A 377 20.52 48.38 32.14
C GLN A 377 21.58 47.37 32.59
N ILE A 378 22.58 47.86 33.32
CA ILE A 378 23.69 47.15 33.98
C ILE A 378 24.99 47.13 33.14
N GLU A 379 25.56 48.32 32.94
CA GLU A 379 27.01 48.54 32.99
C GLU A 379 27.26 49.68 34.00
N HIS A 380 27.50 49.31 35.27
CA HIS A 380 28.25 50.10 36.25
C HIS A 380 28.39 49.28 37.55
N ASP A 381 29.50 48.57 37.71
CA ASP A 381 30.50 48.90 38.73
C ASP A 381 31.53 47.77 38.90
N GLN A 382 32.78 48.19 38.84
CA GLN A 382 33.96 47.38 39.07
C GLN A 382 34.39 47.41 40.54
N ASN A 383 35.19 46.39 40.90
CA ASN A 383 36.30 46.39 41.86
C ASN A 383 36.10 45.97 43.34
N GLU A 384 36.59 44.74 43.58
CA GLU A 384 37.70 44.39 44.51
C GLU A 384 37.40 43.85 45.95
N PRO A 385 38.35 43.11 46.60
CA PRO A 385 38.13 41.71 47.05
C PRO A 385 38.44 41.46 48.54
N LYS A 386 38.18 40.22 49.05
CA LYS A 386 38.90 39.48 50.14
C LYS A 386 38.15 38.19 50.53
N LYS A 387 38.79 37.02 50.42
CA LYS A 387 39.43 36.17 51.47
C LYS A 387 38.48 35.35 52.37
N ALA A 388 38.59 34.03 52.18
CA ALA A 388 38.53 32.87 53.08
C ALA A 388 38.02 33.02 54.53
N GLU A 389 37.19 32.06 54.97
CA GLU A 389 37.40 31.28 56.20
C GLU A 389 36.53 30.01 56.24
N CYS A 390 37.06 29.02 56.96
CA CYS A 390 36.55 27.66 57.24
C CYS A 390 35.47 27.66 58.33
N GLU A 391 34.76 26.51 58.44
CA GLU A 391 34.25 25.78 59.64
C GLU A 391 32.96 25.05 59.24
N GLU A 392 32.89 23.72 59.14
CA GLU A 392 32.86 22.67 60.17
C GLU A 392 31.63 22.68 61.11
N GLU A 393 31.24 21.46 61.53
CA GLU A 393 30.06 21.02 62.31
C GLU A 393 28.77 20.77 61.51
N GLY A 394 28.07 19.64 61.59
CA GLY A 394 28.15 18.49 62.50
C GLY A 394 26.75 18.05 62.95
N LEU A 395 26.35 16.83 62.55
CA LEU A 395 25.45 15.88 63.25
C LEU A 395 23.99 16.29 63.60
N LYS A 396 23.02 15.47 63.17
CA LYS A 396 22.40 14.43 64.04
C LYS A 396 21.37 13.54 63.32
N GLU A 397 21.49 12.26 63.65
CA GLU A 397 20.59 11.14 63.40
C GLU A 397 19.27 11.26 64.19
N ASP A 398 18.20 10.62 63.69
CA ASP A 398 17.36 9.57 64.33
C ASP A 398 16.15 9.39 63.38
N GLY A 399 15.68 8.22 62.94
CA GLY A 399 15.23 7.08 63.73
C GLY A 399 13.90 6.59 63.15
N SER A 400 13.90 5.35 62.66
CA SER A 400 12.81 4.52 62.09
C SER A 400 11.59 4.31 63.05
N PRO A 401 10.68 3.32 62.91
CA PRO A 401 10.34 2.37 61.81
C PRO A 401 8.81 2.13 61.61
N THR A 402 8.52 1.12 60.77
CA THR A 402 7.29 0.28 60.62
C THR A 402 6.30 0.71 59.53
N ARG A 403 5.80 -0.16 58.64
CA ARG A 403 5.76 -1.63 58.58
C ARG A 403 5.66 -2.09 57.13
#